data_AF-A0A3P6QGQ1-F1
#
_entry.id   AF-A0A3P6QGQ1-F1
#
_cell.length_a   1.000
_cell.length_b   1.000
_cell.length_c   1.000
_cell.angle_alpha   90.00
_cell.angle_beta   90.00
_cell.angle_gamma   90.00
#
_symmetry.space_group_name_H-M   'P 1'
#
loop_
_entity.id
_entity.type
_entity.pdbx_description
1 polymer ?
#
loop_
_entity_poly.entity_id
_entity_poly.type
_entity_poly.pdbx_seq_one_letter_code
_entity_poly.pdbx_strand_id
1 'polypeptide(L)'
;MPVDYGTDSTILLCSEAIERAIIALRSNSSVSLGMYSQQEPFPCVSFDTFNITYFLALFVILSFIIPAALLVKNIVHEKELRLKEQMRIMGLGDMVHLWSWAFISLVLNVTSTFAITLIIKFGNLLNADFWLVFVFLSLFAISSIALCLLLSTFFSNANISTAATCLIYFLFFFPYQLSVRARSKSFTRFTLIFPQTTLGYGVAMLALFAQVGQANWSDLRQIYLDAYGVGLIECMVAFALQAVSFIILAWYKSAVSPGKYILERISIFLSIKSKKTIFHIFDISFYLYNNVALFLSPTMYL
;
A
#
# COMPACT_ATOMS: atom_id res chain seq x y z
N MET A 1 12.96 -35.63 10.09
CA MET A 1 14.27 -36.11 10.59
C MET A 1 14.16 -36.19 12.10
N PRO A 2 14.46 -37.33 12.74
CA PRO A 2 14.58 -37.36 14.18
C PRO A 2 15.82 -36.53 14.55
N VAL A 3 15.65 -35.58 15.47
CA VAL A 3 16.72 -34.73 15.98
C VAL A 3 17.45 -35.52 17.07
N ASP A 4 18.77 -35.68 16.96
CA ASP A 4 19.60 -36.36 17.95
C ASP A 4 19.78 -35.46 19.19
N TYR A 5 19.20 -35.85 20.34
CA TYR A 5 19.18 -35.09 21.61
C TYR A 5 20.26 -35.54 22.63
N GLY A 6 21.36 -36.15 22.17
CA GLY A 6 22.33 -36.80 23.05
C GLY A 6 23.09 -35.87 23.99
N THR A 7 23.35 -34.62 23.61
CA THR A 7 24.14 -33.67 24.40
C THR A 7 23.29 -32.77 25.31
N ASP A 8 22.14 -32.29 24.84
CA ASP A 8 21.33 -31.31 25.59
C ASP A 8 20.56 -31.96 26.75
N SER A 9 20.23 -33.25 26.63
CA SER A 9 19.59 -34.02 27.70
C SER A 9 20.50 -34.21 28.92
N THR A 10 21.81 -34.33 28.72
CA THR A 10 22.78 -34.53 29.80
C THR A 10 22.94 -33.30 30.70
N ILE A 11 22.85 -32.10 30.12
CA ILE A 11 22.90 -30.83 30.86
C ILE A 11 21.66 -30.71 31.75
N LEU A 12 20.48 -31.00 31.20
CA LEU A 12 19.21 -30.97 31.94
C LEU A 12 19.21 -31.94 33.13
N LEU A 13 19.74 -33.15 32.95
CA LEU A 13 19.85 -34.16 34.01
C LEU A 13 20.81 -33.72 35.13
N CYS A 14 21.95 -33.11 34.80
CA CYS A 14 22.87 -32.56 35.79
C CYS A 14 22.23 -31.42 36.59
N SER A 15 21.50 -30.52 35.93
CA SER A 15 20.76 -29.43 36.59
C SER A 15 19.70 -29.97 37.54
N GLU A 16 18.92 -30.98 37.14
CA GLU A 16 17.94 -31.63 38.03
C GLU A 16 18.61 -32.27 39.26
N ALA A 17 19.73 -32.97 39.07
CA ALA A 17 20.46 -33.62 40.16
C ALA A 17 21.01 -32.59 41.17
N ILE A 18 21.55 -31.47 40.70
CA ILE A 18 22.06 -30.39 41.54
C ILE A 18 20.92 -29.72 42.33
N GLU A 19 19.81 -29.39 41.67
CA GLU A 19 18.65 -28.77 42.32
C GLU A 19 18.05 -29.69 43.38
N ARG A 20 17.93 -30.99 43.08
CA ARG A 20 17.46 -31.99 44.05
C ARG A 20 18.39 -32.05 45.27
N ALA A 21 19.71 -32.01 45.07
CA ALA A 21 20.69 -32.03 46.16
C ALA A 21 20.58 -30.77 47.06
N ILE A 22 20.39 -29.59 46.46
CA ILE A 22 20.22 -28.33 47.21
C ILE A 22 18.92 -28.32 48.02
N ILE A 23 17.81 -28.79 47.43
CA ILE A 23 16.51 -28.87 48.11
C ILE A 23 16.58 -29.84 49.28
N ALA A 24 17.22 -31.00 49.11
CA ALA A 24 17.41 -31.98 50.17
C ALA A 24 18.22 -31.39 51.35
N LEU A 25 19.28 -30.64 51.06
CA LEU A 25 20.12 -29.98 52.08
C LEU A 25 19.35 -28.90 52.85
N ARG A 26 18.46 -28.16 52.19
CA ARG A 26 17.79 -27.00 52.81
C ARG A 26 16.47 -27.35 53.50
N SER A 27 15.73 -28.31 52.98
CA SER A 27 14.43 -28.75 53.49
C SER A 27 14.53 -29.84 54.56
N ASN A 28 15.75 -30.37 54.80
CA ASN A 28 16.04 -31.50 55.69
C ASN A 28 15.07 -32.70 55.51
N SER A 29 14.59 -32.86 54.28
CA SER A 29 13.59 -33.85 53.87
C SER A 29 13.88 -34.28 52.44
N SER A 30 13.89 -35.58 52.21
CA SER A 30 14.13 -36.17 50.89
C SER A 30 12.80 -36.32 50.15
N VAL A 31 12.44 -35.32 49.35
CA VAL A 31 11.24 -35.40 48.50
C VAL A 31 11.60 -36.02 47.15
N SER A 32 11.00 -37.16 46.81
CA SER A 32 11.17 -37.83 45.51
C SER A 32 10.23 -37.23 44.47
N LEU A 33 10.58 -36.06 43.92
CA LEU A 33 9.87 -35.47 42.79
C LEU A 33 10.49 -35.98 41.47
N GLY A 34 9.70 -36.67 40.65
CA GLY A 34 10.10 -37.05 39.29
C GLY A 34 9.79 -35.90 38.33
N MET A 35 10.82 -35.36 37.68
CA MET A 35 10.66 -34.34 36.65
C MET A 35 10.49 -35.03 35.29
N TYR A 36 9.48 -34.61 34.54
CA TYR A 36 9.30 -35.00 33.15
C TYR A 36 9.33 -33.74 32.30
N SER A 37 10.28 -33.66 31.37
CA SER A 37 10.26 -32.63 30.34
C SER A 37 9.43 -33.16 29.17
N GLN A 38 8.33 -32.48 28.88
CA GLN A 38 7.59 -32.67 27.64
C GLN A 38 7.76 -31.40 26.82
N GLN A 39 8.14 -31.56 25.55
CA GLN A 39 8.04 -30.46 24.60
C GLN A 39 6.55 -30.25 24.30
N GLU A 40 6.11 -29.00 24.31
CA GLU A 40 4.79 -28.68 23.77
C GLU A 40 4.72 -29.13 22.30
N PRO A 41 3.61 -29.75 21.87
CA PRO A 41 3.45 -30.13 20.48
C PRO A 41 3.63 -28.90 19.58
N PHE A 42 4.59 -28.98 18.66
CA PHE A 42 4.79 -27.88 17.72
C PHE A 42 3.59 -27.79 16.77
N PRO A 43 3.04 -26.59 16.50
CA PRO A 43 1.94 -26.44 15.56
C PRO A 43 2.35 -26.96 14.17
N CYS A 44 1.38 -27.46 13.40
CA CYS A 44 1.63 -27.90 12.04
C CYS A 44 2.02 -26.70 11.16
N VAL A 45 3.31 -26.50 10.94
CA VAL A 45 3.85 -25.46 10.06
C VAL A 45 4.15 -26.05 8.69
N SER A 46 3.57 -25.46 7.65
CA SER A 46 3.97 -25.72 6.27
C SER A 46 5.13 -24.82 5.90
N PHE A 47 6.32 -25.38 5.68
CA PHE A 47 7.48 -24.64 5.21
C PHE A 47 7.42 -24.47 3.70
N ASP A 48 6.89 -23.35 3.23
CA ASP A 48 7.02 -22.95 1.84
C ASP A 48 8.31 -22.15 1.65
N THR A 49 9.27 -22.73 0.93
CA THR A 49 10.55 -22.09 0.61
C THR A 49 10.40 -20.97 -0.41
N PHE A 50 9.29 -20.95 -1.18
CA PHE A 50 9.00 -19.92 -2.17
C PHE A 50 7.72 -19.16 -1.80
N ASN A 51 7.82 -18.30 -0.79
CA ASN A 51 6.69 -17.47 -0.37
C ASN A 51 6.40 -16.36 -1.41
N ILE A 52 5.54 -16.69 -2.38
CA ILE A 52 5.08 -15.82 -3.48
C ILE A 52 4.50 -14.50 -2.96
N THR A 53 3.97 -14.51 -1.74
CA THR A 53 3.19 -13.39 -1.21
C THR A 53 4.02 -12.14 -0.96
N TYR A 54 5.34 -12.27 -0.75
CA TYR A 54 6.25 -11.11 -0.67
C TYR A 54 6.42 -10.38 -2.02
N PHE A 55 6.31 -11.11 -3.14
CA PHE A 55 6.46 -10.55 -4.49
C PHE A 55 5.12 -10.18 -5.12
N LEU A 56 4.00 -10.64 -4.55
CA LEU A 56 2.65 -10.40 -5.08
C LEU A 56 2.38 -8.90 -5.32
N ALA A 57 2.72 -8.05 -4.36
CA ALA A 57 2.55 -6.60 -4.50
C ALA A 57 3.33 -6.03 -5.69
N LEU A 58 4.57 -6.49 -5.89
CA LEU A 58 5.42 -6.07 -6.99
C LEU A 58 4.81 -6.49 -8.35
N PHE A 59 4.31 -7.72 -8.47
CA PHE A 59 3.66 -8.18 -9.70
C PHE A 59 2.40 -7.39 -10.03
N VAL A 60 1.58 -7.07 -9.02
CA VAL A 60 0.39 -6.22 -9.23
C VAL A 60 0.81 -4.84 -9.74
N ILE A 61 1.80 -4.19 -9.13
CA ILE A 61 2.28 -2.87 -9.56
C ILE A 61 2.83 -2.91 -11.00
N LEU A 62 3.61 -3.94 -11.34
CA LEU A 62 4.11 -4.13 -12.70
C LEU A 62 2.98 -4.34 -13.72
N SER A 63 1.87 -4.98 -13.34
CA SER A 63 0.72 -5.13 -14.23
C SER A 63 0.07 -3.77 -14.57
N PHE A 64 0.03 -2.85 -13.61
CA PHE A 64 -0.58 -1.53 -13.79
C PHE A 64 0.33 -0.48 -14.42
N ILE A 65 1.62 -0.74 -14.59
CA ILE A 65 2.57 0.23 -15.15
C ILE A 65 2.24 0.62 -16.60
N ILE A 66 1.85 -0.37 -17.43
CA ILE A 66 1.56 -0.15 -18.85
C ILE A 66 0.24 0.63 -19.02
N PRO A 67 -0.89 0.23 -18.39
CA PRO A 67 -2.11 1.05 -18.39
C PRO A 67 -1.87 2.49 -17.93
N ALA A 68 -1.09 2.67 -16.86
CA ALA A 68 -0.75 3.99 -16.33
C ALA A 68 0.05 4.83 -17.33
N ALA A 69 1.08 4.26 -17.96
CA ALA A 69 1.92 4.95 -18.92
C ALA A 69 1.14 5.33 -20.20
N LEU A 70 0.27 4.45 -20.68
CA LEU A 70 -0.57 4.71 -21.85
C LEU A 70 -1.60 5.83 -21.58
N LEU A 71 -2.22 5.85 -20.40
CA LEU A 71 -3.12 6.95 -20.03
C LEU A 71 -2.38 8.30 -20.07
N VAL A 72 -1.23 8.39 -19.41
CA VAL A 72 -0.46 9.64 -19.39
C VAL A 72 -0.03 10.03 -20.80
N LYS A 73 0.45 9.05 -21.59
CA LYS A 73 0.85 9.27 -22.98
C LYS A 73 -0.29 9.85 -23.81
N ASN A 74 -1.49 9.28 -23.74
CA ASN A 74 -2.62 9.72 -24.54
C ASN A 74 -3.04 11.15 -24.20
N ILE A 75 -3.13 11.48 -22.90
CA ILE A 75 -3.46 12.84 -22.45
C ILE A 75 -2.40 13.85 -22.89
N VAL A 76 -1.12 13.51 -22.77
CA VAL A 76 -0.02 14.41 -23.19
C VAL A 76 0.07 14.51 -24.71
N HIS A 77 -0.25 13.44 -25.44
CA HIS A 77 -0.28 13.45 -26.90
C HIS A 77 -1.36 14.38 -27.44
N GLU A 78 -2.55 14.38 -26.85
CA GLU A 78 -3.61 15.35 -27.22
C GLU A 78 -3.23 16.79 -26.86
N LYS A 79 -2.46 16.99 -25.79
CA LYS A 79 -1.88 18.31 -25.45
C LYS A 79 -0.82 18.74 -26.46
N GLU A 80 0.04 17.82 -26.89
CA GLU A 80 1.09 18.06 -27.88
C GLU A 80 0.51 18.49 -29.23
N LEU A 81 -0.58 17.84 -29.66
CA LEU A 81 -1.34 18.18 -30.87
C LEU A 81 -2.28 19.39 -30.70
N ARG A 82 -2.36 19.98 -29.51
CA ARG A 82 -3.26 21.10 -29.15
C ARG A 82 -4.74 20.81 -29.39
N LEU A 83 -5.14 19.54 -29.42
CA LEU A 83 -6.54 19.13 -29.58
C LEU A 83 -7.38 19.63 -28.40
N LYS A 84 -6.80 19.72 -27.21
CA LYS A 84 -7.46 20.30 -26.03
C LYS A 84 -7.85 21.78 -26.23
N GLU A 85 -7.00 22.57 -26.88
CA GLU A 85 -7.29 23.98 -27.17
C GLU A 85 -8.38 24.12 -28.24
N GLN A 86 -8.35 23.24 -29.25
CA GLN A 86 -9.39 23.16 -30.27
C GLN A 86 -10.77 22.83 -29.67
N MET A 87 -10.84 21.88 -28.73
CA MET A 87 -12.08 21.54 -28.01
C MET A 87 -12.62 22.72 -27.19
N ARG A 88 -11.72 23.54 -26.61
CA ARG A 88 -12.11 24.74 -25.86
C ARG A 88 -12.68 25.82 -26.77
N ILE A 89 -12.17 25.97 -28.00
CA ILE A 89 -12.73 26.89 -29.02
C ILE A 89 -14.14 26.45 -29.43
N MET A 90 -14.41 25.13 -29.46
CA MET A 90 -15.74 24.57 -29.69
C MET A 90 -16.72 24.74 -28.51
N GLY A 91 -16.29 25.37 -27.41
CA GLY A 91 -17.13 25.63 -26.24
C GLY A 91 -17.19 24.49 -25.21
N LEU A 92 -16.33 23.47 -25.34
CA LEU A 92 -16.29 22.37 -24.36
C LEU A 92 -15.45 22.75 -23.14
N GLY A 93 -15.97 22.43 -21.94
CA GLY A 93 -15.27 22.71 -20.68
C GLY A 93 -14.06 21.79 -20.45
N ASP A 94 -12.99 22.35 -19.88
CA ASP A 94 -11.74 21.63 -19.56
C ASP A 94 -11.93 20.40 -18.64
N MET A 95 -13.00 20.41 -17.84
CA MET A 95 -13.35 19.32 -16.93
C MET A 95 -13.85 18.09 -17.67
N VAL A 96 -14.65 18.27 -18.73
CA VAL A 96 -15.26 17.16 -19.48
C VAL A 96 -14.18 16.27 -20.07
N HIS A 97 -13.09 16.88 -20.56
CA HIS A 97 -11.95 16.17 -21.10
C HIS A 97 -11.24 15.30 -20.05
N LEU A 98 -10.98 15.84 -18.85
CA LEU A 98 -10.38 15.09 -17.75
C LEU A 98 -11.27 13.91 -17.31
N TRP A 99 -12.57 14.15 -17.18
CA TRP A 99 -13.54 13.12 -16.80
C TRP A 99 -13.68 12.02 -17.86
N SER A 100 -13.62 12.36 -19.15
CA SER A 100 -13.67 11.38 -20.24
C SER A 100 -12.50 10.39 -20.15
N TRP A 101 -11.26 10.90 -20.05
CA TRP A 101 -10.08 10.05 -19.90
C TRP A 101 -10.06 9.26 -18.58
N ALA A 102 -10.53 9.86 -17.50
CA ALA A 102 -10.70 9.18 -16.21
C ALA A 102 -11.70 8.02 -16.31
N PHE A 103 -12.83 8.21 -17.00
CA PHE A 103 -13.85 7.18 -17.16
C PHE A 103 -13.38 6.01 -18.03
N ILE A 104 -12.77 6.30 -19.18
CA ILE A 104 -12.23 5.27 -20.09
C ILE A 104 -11.19 4.42 -19.37
N SER A 105 -10.29 5.05 -18.61
CA SER A 105 -9.27 4.33 -17.84
C SER A 105 -9.81 3.62 -16.62
N LEU A 106 -10.88 4.11 -15.99
CA LEU A 106 -11.56 3.41 -14.92
C LEU A 106 -12.13 2.08 -15.43
N VAL A 107 -12.81 2.08 -16.59
CA VAL A 107 -13.33 0.85 -17.19
C VAL A 107 -12.21 -0.15 -17.46
N LEU A 108 -11.09 0.30 -18.06
CA LEU A 108 -9.94 -0.57 -18.36
C LEU A 108 -9.26 -1.10 -17.08
N ASN A 109 -9.14 -0.29 -16.04
CA ASN A 109 -8.53 -0.73 -14.78
C ASN A 109 -9.46 -1.63 -13.96
N VAL A 110 -10.78 -1.43 -14.01
CA VAL A 110 -11.75 -2.31 -13.37
C VAL A 110 -11.75 -3.70 -14.02
N THR A 111 -11.68 -3.79 -15.35
CA THR A 111 -11.55 -5.08 -16.03
C THR A 111 -10.23 -5.78 -15.69
N SER A 112 -9.13 -5.04 -15.62
CA SER A 112 -7.82 -5.56 -15.20
C SER A 112 -7.83 -6.06 -13.74
N THR A 113 -8.33 -5.26 -12.80
CA THR A 113 -8.44 -5.68 -11.38
C THR A 113 -9.33 -6.91 -11.22
N PHE A 114 -10.44 -7.00 -11.95
CA PHE A 114 -11.27 -8.20 -11.96
C PHE A 114 -10.50 -9.43 -12.44
N ALA A 115 -9.76 -9.34 -13.54
CA ALA A 115 -8.92 -10.44 -14.03
C ALA A 115 -7.84 -10.85 -13.00
N ILE A 116 -7.16 -9.88 -12.38
CA ILE A 116 -6.15 -10.14 -11.34
C ILE A 116 -6.78 -10.84 -10.13
N THR A 117 -7.98 -10.43 -9.70
CA THR A 117 -8.66 -11.07 -8.56
C THR A 117 -9.05 -12.51 -8.84
N LEU A 118 -9.47 -12.82 -10.07
CA LEU A 118 -9.74 -14.20 -10.49
C LEU A 118 -8.46 -15.04 -10.43
N ILE A 119 -7.35 -14.52 -10.94
CA ILE A 119 -6.05 -15.22 -10.91
C ILE A 119 -5.62 -15.49 -9.47
N ILE A 120 -5.77 -14.53 -8.56
CA ILE A 120 -5.42 -14.70 -7.14
C ILE A 120 -6.30 -15.78 -6.49
N LYS A 121 -7.60 -15.81 -6.80
CA LYS A 121 -8.54 -16.78 -6.22
C LYS A 121 -8.36 -18.19 -6.78
N PHE A 122 -8.24 -18.34 -8.10
CA PHE A 122 -8.03 -19.64 -8.74
C PHE A 122 -6.61 -20.18 -8.55
N GLY A 123 -5.62 -19.30 -8.47
CA GLY A 123 -4.24 -19.66 -8.16
C GLY A 123 -4.01 -19.99 -6.68
N ASN A 124 -5.04 -19.87 -5.83
CA ASN A 124 -5.01 -20.05 -4.39
C ASN A 124 -3.82 -19.34 -3.71
N LEU A 125 -3.45 -18.16 -4.23
CA LEU A 125 -2.28 -17.40 -3.79
C LEU A 125 -2.53 -16.68 -2.46
N LEU A 126 -3.79 -16.35 -2.17
CA LEU A 126 -4.25 -15.72 -0.95
C LEU A 126 -5.58 -16.34 -0.52
N ASN A 127 -5.64 -16.84 0.72
CA ASN A 127 -6.89 -17.25 1.36
C ASN A 127 -7.68 -16.01 1.83
N ALA A 128 -8.29 -15.31 0.89
CA ALA A 128 -9.12 -14.14 1.15
C ALA A 128 -10.46 -14.23 0.40
N ASP A 129 -11.44 -13.48 0.90
CA ASP A 129 -12.71 -13.26 0.21
C ASP A 129 -12.51 -12.53 -1.11
N PHE A 130 -13.16 -13.04 -2.16
CA PHE A 130 -13.05 -12.50 -3.52
C PHE A 130 -13.39 -11.00 -3.57
N TRP A 131 -14.53 -10.64 -2.97
CA TRP A 131 -15.01 -9.25 -2.97
C TRP A 131 -14.09 -8.31 -2.21
N LEU A 132 -13.45 -8.77 -1.14
CA LEU A 132 -12.54 -7.96 -0.34
C LEU A 132 -11.31 -7.57 -1.16
N VAL A 133 -10.68 -8.53 -1.83
CA VAL A 133 -9.52 -8.29 -2.70
C VAL A 133 -9.92 -7.41 -3.91
N PHE A 134 -11.10 -7.64 -4.49
CA PHE A 134 -11.60 -6.84 -5.60
C PHE A 134 -11.82 -5.37 -5.23
N VAL A 135 -12.47 -5.09 -4.09
CA VAL A 135 -12.69 -3.71 -3.62
C VAL A 135 -11.35 -3.05 -3.24
N PHE A 136 -10.44 -3.79 -2.61
CA PHE A 136 -9.12 -3.27 -2.28
C PHE A 136 -8.32 -2.85 -3.53
N LEU A 137 -8.29 -3.70 -4.56
CA LEU A 137 -7.59 -3.41 -5.81
C LEU A 137 -8.29 -2.33 -6.64
N SER A 138 -9.62 -2.23 -6.61
CA SER A 138 -10.34 -1.17 -7.32
C SER A 138 -10.12 0.21 -6.70
N LEU A 139 -10.04 0.31 -5.36
CA LEU A 139 -9.65 1.55 -4.68
C LEU A 139 -8.22 1.98 -5.06
N PHE A 140 -7.29 1.02 -5.11
CA PHE A 140 -5.95 1.28 -5.62
C PHE A 140 -5.98 1.80 -7.07
N ALA A 141 -6.76 1.18 -7.95
CA ALA A 141 -6.89 1.62 -9.34
C ALA A 141 -7.43 3.06 -9.46
N ILE A 142 -8.42 3.44 -8.65
CA ILE A 142 -8.97 4.80 -8.64
C ILE A 142 -7.90 5.81 -8.20
N SER A 143 -7.16 5.51 -7.13
CA SER A 143 -6.07 6.36 -6.65
C SER A 143 -4.91 6.45 -7.67
N SER A 144 -4.59 5.34 -8.34
CA SER A 144 -3.53 5.28 -9.36
C SER A 144 -3.87 6.10 -10.60
N ILE A 145 -5.13 6.08 -11.05
CA ILE A 145 -5.63 6.95 -12.13
C ILE A 145 -5.49 8.42 -11.74
N ALA A 146 -5.89 8.78 -10.51
CA ALA A 146 -5.77 10.15 -10.03
C ALA A 146 -4.31 10.64 -10.02
N LEU A 147 -3.37 9.78 -9.61
CA LEU A 147 -1.94 10.06 -9.68
C LEU A 147 -1.46 10.27 -11.13
N CYS A 148 -1.90 9.43 -12.06
CA CYS A 148 -1.55 9.59 -13.48
C CYS A 148 -2.11 10.87 -14.08
N LEU A 149 -3.34 11.25 -13.75
CA LEU A 149 -3.93 12.53 -14.18
C LEU A 149 -3.08 13.71 -13.70
N LEU A 150 -2.63 13.68 -12.45
CA LEU A 150 -1.69 14.66 -11.91
C LEU A 150 -0.37 14.68 -12.69
N LEU A 151 0.26 13.52 -12.92
CA LEU A 151 1.52 13.42 -13.67
C LEU A 151 1.39 13.98 -15.09
N SER A 152 0.27 13.73 -15.77
CA SER A 152 0.00 14.24 -17.11
C SER A 152 0.03 15.77 -17.21
N THR A 153 -0.20 16.49 -16.10
CA THR A 153 -0.19 17.97 -16.08
C THR A 153 1.21 18.58 -16.07
N PHE A 154 2.24 17.81 -15.73
CA PHE A 154 3.63 18.31 -15.66
C PHE A 154 4.40 18.22 -16.98
N PHE A 155 3.98 17.34 -17.89
CA PHE A 155 4.71 17.07 -19.13
C PHE A 155 4.00 17.65 -20.36
N SER A 156 4.79 18.11 -21.34
CA SER A 156 4.32 18.58 -22.64
C SER A 156 4.55 17.60 -23.79
N ASN A 157 5.55 16.72 -23.67
CA ASN A 157 5.97 15.80 -24.73
C ASN A 157 5.55 14.37 -24.38
N ALA A 158 4.83 13.68 -25.28
CA ALA A 158 4.22 12.40 -24.97
C ALA A 158 5.25 11.28 -24.67
N ASN A 159 6.32 11.21 -25.47
CA ASN A 159 7.34 10.15 -25.32
C ASN A 159 8.13 10.28 -24.03
N ILE A 160 8.54 11.50 -23.67
CA ILE A 160 9.26 11.79 -22.41
C ILE A 160 8.34 11.49 -21.23
N SER A 161 7.07 11.88 -21.32
CA SER A 161 6.10 11.65 -20.25
C SER A 161 5.85 10.17 -20.00
N THR A 162 5.79 9.36 -21.05
CA THR A 162 5.62 7.90 -20.94
C THR A 162 6.77 7.27 -20.17
N ALA A 163 8.01 7.56 -20.56
CA ALA A 163 9.20 7.03 -19.90
C ALA A 163 9.32 7.50 -18.44
N ALA A 164 9.05 8.79 -18.20
CA ALA A 164 9.05 9.36 -16.85
C ALA A 164 7.97 8.75 -15.96
N THR A 165 6.77 8.49 -16.49
CA THR A 165 5.67 7.88 -15.74
C THR A 165 6.01 6.47 -15.29
N CYS A 166 6.58 5.64 -16.19
CA CYS A 166 7.05 4.30 -15.82
C CYS A 166 8.08 4.35 -14.69
N LEU A 167 9.05 5.26 -14.80
CA LEU A 167 10.10 5.44 -13.79
C LEU A 167 9.49 5.88 -12.45
N ILE A 168 8.62 6.90 -12.45
CA ILE A 168 7.97 7.42 -11.24
C ILE A 168 7.09 6.35 -10.58
N TYR A 169 6.34 5.58 -11.36
CA TYR A 169 5.53 4.47 -10.84
C TYR A 169 6.38 3.44 -10.12
N PHE A 170 7.49 3.03 -10.73
CA PHE A 170 8.42 2.09 -10.12
C PHE A 170 9.09 2.69 -8.87
N LEU A 171 9.48 3.97 -8.93
CA LEU A 171 10.12 4.67 -7.82
C LEU A 171 9.19 4.77 -6.60
N PHE A 172 7.90 5.03 -6.79
CA PHE A 172 6.93 5.09 -5.70
C PHE A 172 6.67 3.77 -4.98
N PHE A 173 7.17 2.63 -5.48
CA PHE A 173 7.17 1.38 -4.73
C PHE A 173 8.30 1.33 -3.69
N PHE A 174 9.48 1.89 -3.96
CA PHE A 174 10.65 1.80 -3.08
C PHE A 174 10.45 2.25 -1.62
N PRO A 175 9.65 3.29 -1.31
CA PRO A 175 9.47 3.70 0.08
C PRO A 175 8.82 2.61 0.95
N TYR A 176 8.09 1.64 0.36
CA TYR A 176 7.58 0.47 1.07
C TYR A 176 8.74 -0.40 1.58
N GLN A 177 9.70 -0.74 0.73
CA GLN A 177 10.89 -1.55 1.09
C GLN A 177 11.76 -0.84 2.13
N LEU A 178 11.92 0.48 1.99
CA LEU A 178 12.63 1.28 2.99
C LEU A 178 11.92 1.23 4.34
N SER A 179 10.59 1.31 4.36
CA SER A 179 9.83 1.24 5.61
C SER A 179 9.87 -0.14 6.25
N VAL A 180 9.84 -1.22 5.46
CA VAL A 180 10.01 -2.59 5.96
C VAL A 180 11.34 -2.73 6.70
N ARG A 181 12.40 -2.07 6.19
CA ARG A 181 13.71 -2.06 6.85
C ARG A 181 13.78 -1.15 8.07
N ALA A 182 13.19 0.04 8.00
CA ALA A 182 13.27 1.06 9.04
C ALA A 182 12.41 0.76 10.28
N ARG A 183 11.30 0.01 10.13
CA ARG A 183 10.35 -0.34 11.22
C ARG A 183 9.91 0.85 12.09
N SER A 184 9.74 2.04 11.49
CA SER A 184 9.30 3.23 12.21
C SER A 184 7.88 3.63 11.80
N LYS A 185 6.97 3.67 12.77
CA LYS A 185 5.53 3.97 12.56
C LYS A 185 5.32 5.32 11.87
N SER A 186 6.08 6.35 12.26
CA SER A 186 5.99 7.68 11.66
C SER A 186 6.41 7.70 10.19
N PHE A 187 7.43 6.94 9.82
CA PHE A 187 7.88 6.85 8.44
C PHE A 187 6.86 6.10 7.59
N THR A 188 6.29 5.01 8.11
CA THR A 188 5.21 4.28 7.44
C THR A 188 4.03 5.20 7.12
N ARG A 189 3.55 5.98 8.09
CA ARG A 189 2.44 6.94 7.87
C ARG A 189 2.74 7.96 6.78
N PHE A 190 3.99 8.41 6.68
CA PHE A 190 4.39 9.32 5.60
C PHE A 190 4.41 8.64 4.24
N THR A 191 4.88 7.39 4.15
CA THR A 191 4.94 6.66 2.89
C THR A 191 3.56 6.25 2.37
N LEU A 192 2.52 6.20 3.22
CA LEU A 192 1.12 5.99 2.84
C LEU A 192 0.52 7.10 1.96
N ILE A 193 1.25 8.18 1.66
CA ILE A 193 0.81 9.18 0.68
C ILE A 193 0.85 8.62 -0.75
N PHE A 194 1.74 7.66 -1.02
CA PHE A 194 1.86 7.07 -2.36
C PHE A 194 0.93 5.84 -2.51
N PRO A 195 0.20 5.70 -3.63
CA PRO A 195 -0.70 4.57 -3.83
C PRO A 195 0.07 3.24 -3.96
N GLN A 196 1.26 3.28 -4.58
CA GLN A 196 2.08 2.08 -4.81
C GLN A 196 2.59 1.47 -3.51
N THR A 197 3.04 2.30 -2.56
CA THR A 197 3.45 1.84 -1.22
C THR A 197 2.28 1.34 -0.39
N THR A 198 1.14 2.04 -0.44
CA THR A 198 -0.09 1.66 0.27
C THR A 198 -0.57 0.27 -0.16
N LEU A 199 -0.50 -0.03 -1.46
CA LEU A 199 -0.79 -1.37 -1.97
C LEU A 199 0.18 -2.41 -1.40
N GLY A 200 1.48 -2.10 -1.32
CA GLY A 200 2.48 -2.96 -0.70
C GLY A 200 2.12 -3.37 0.72
N TYR A 201 1.74 -2.40 1.57
CA TYR A 201 1.30 -2.69 2.93
C TYR A 201 0.01 -3.50 2.98
N GLY A 202 -1.02 -3.14 2.20
CA GLY A 202 -2.29 -3.85 2.24
C GLY A 202 -2.18 -5.30 1.76
N VAL A 203 -1.41 -5.56 0.70
CA VAL A 203 -1.14 -6.93 0.25
C VAL A 203 -0.37 -7.72 1.31
N ALA A 204 0.64 -7.12 1.97
CA ALA A 204 1.37 -7.78 3.04
C ALA A 204 0.49 -8.08 4.27
N MET A 205 -0.46 -7.22 4.62
CA MET A 205 -1.42 -7.47 5.69
C MET A 205 -2.38 -8.62 5.34
N LEU A 206 -2.92 -8.61 4.12
CA LEU A 206 -3.78 -9.68 3.64
C LEU A 206 -3.03 -11.02 3.57
N ALA A 207 -1.76 -11.00 3.16
CA ALA A 207 -0.87 -12.15 3.13
C ALA A 207 -0.69 -12.80 4.50
N LEU A 208 -0.39 -11.99 5.51
CA LEU A 208 -0.14 -12.47 6.87
C LEU A 208 -1.41 -13.01 7.51
N PHE A 209 -2.54 -12.35 7.28
CA PHE A 209 -3.82 -12.84 7.77
C PHE A 209 -4.23 -14.15 7.07
N ALA A 210 -3.96 -14.27 5.76
CA ALA A 210 -4.23 -15.47 4.97
C ALA A 210 -3.45 -16.71 5.43
N GLN A 211 -2.34 -16.54 6.16
CA GLN A 211 -1.58 -17.65 6.76
C GLN A 211 -2.23 -18.17 8.05
N VAL A 212 -2.96 -17.32 8.77
CA VAL A 212 -3.62 -17.67 10.04
C VAL A 212 -5.05 -18.16 9.80
N GLY A 213 -5.76 -17.58 8.83
CA GLY A 213 -7.14 -17.92 8.50
C GLY A 213 -7.59 -17.27 7.19
N GLN A 214 -8.89 -17.31 6.91
CA GLN A 214 -9.45 -16.65 5.73
C GLN A 214 -9.75 -15.17 6.03
N ALA A 215 -9.23 -14.25 5.22
CA ALA A 215 -9.54 -12.82 5.36
C ALA A 215 -10.96 -12.51 4.88
N ASN A 216 -11.86 -12.26 5.83
CA ASN A 216 -13.25 -11.90 5.59
C ASN A 216 -13.53 -10.40 5.85
N TRP A 217 -14.65 -9.91 5.33
CA TRP A 217 -15.12 -8.53 5.58
C TRP A 217 -15.37 -8.22 7.06
N SER A 218 -15.79 -9.21 7.85
CA SER A 218 -16.01 -9.07 9.29
C SER A 218 -14.73 -8.74 10.06
N ASP A 219 -13.59 -9.22 9.55
CA ASP A 219 -12.33 -9.22 10.27
C ASP A 219 -11.42 -8.05 9.84
N LEU A 220 -11.94 -7.13 9.02
CA LEU A 220 -11.21 -5.95 8.53
C LEU A 220 -10.52 -5.15 9.63
N ARG A 221 -11.12 -5.09 10.83
CA ARG A 221 -10.57 -4.37 11.99
C ARG A 221 -9.48 -5.16 12.72
N GLN A 222 -9.47 -6.49 12.57
CA GLN A 222 -8.46 -7.38 13.14
C GLN A 222 -7.23 -7.49 12.23
N ILE A 223 -7.38 -7.20 10.92
CA ILE A 223 -6.28 -7.15 9.96
C ILE A 223 -5.44 -5.88 10.21
N TYR A 224 -4.49 -6.00 11.14
CA TYR A 224 -3.60 -4.93 11.58
C TYR A 224 -2.15 -5.40 11.61
N LEU A 225 -1.23 -4.49 11.30
CA LEU A 225 0.20 -4.79 11.31
C LEU A 225 0.90 -4.02 12.42
N ASP A 226 1.02 -4.65 13.60
CA ASP A 226 1.61 -4.06 14.81
C ASP A 226 3.01 -3.48 14.58
N ALA A 227 3.81 -4.15 13.74
CA ALA A 227 5.16 -3.73 13.40
C ALA A 227 5.23 -2.34 12.73
N TYR A 228 4.18 -1.92 12.02
CA TYR A 228 4.14 -0.64 11.29
C TYR A 228 3.08 0.32 11.79
N GLY A 229 2.18 -0.15 12.65
CA GLY A 229 1.15 0.68 13.28
C GLY A 229 0.06 1.14 12.32
N VAL A 230 -0.27 0.31 11.33
CA VAL A 230 -1.25 0.61 10.26
C VAL A 230 -2.19 -0.59 10.08
N GLY A 231 -3.47 -0.31 9.85
CA GLY A 231 -4.50 -1.32 9.56
C GLY A 231 -4.95 -1.32 8.11
N LEU A 232 -5.64 -2.39 7.69
CA LEU A 232 -6.17 -2.49 6.33
C LEU A 232 -7.23 -1.42 6.02
N ILE A 233 -8.07 -1.09 7.01
CA ILE A 233 -9.06 0.00 6.90
C ILE A 233 -8.36 1.34 6.66
N GLU A 234 -7.24 1.61 7.36
CA GLU A 234 -6.47 2.83 7.17
C GLU A 234 -5.90 2.91 5.75
N CYS A 235 -5.44 1.79 5.16
CA CYS A 235 -5.01 1.72 3.77
C CYS A 235 -6.17 2.01 2.80
N MET A 236 -7.37 1.47 3.04
CA MET A 236 -8.55 1.73 2.20
C MET A 236 -8.96 3.21 2.24
N VAL A 237 -8.95 3.81 3.43
CA VAL A 237 -9.22 5.25 3.61
C VAL A 237 -8.11 6.09 2.96
N ALA A 238 -6.85 5.67 3.08
CA ALA A 238 -5.72 6.34 2.44
C ALA A 238 -5.92 6.41 0.92
N PHE A 239 -6.33 5.33 0.26
CA PHE A 239 -6.61 5.36 -1.19
C PHE A 239 -7.68 6.38 -1.58
N ALA A 240 -8.77 6.47 -0.81
CA ALA A 240 -9.82 7.45 -1.06
C ALA A 240 -9.31 8.89 -0.91
N LEU A 241 -8.55 9.16 0.16
CA LEU A 241 -7.95 10.47 0.40
C LEU A 241 -6.91 10.85 -0.66
N GLN A 242 -6.08 9.90 -1.09
CA GLN A 242 -5.11 10.08 -2.17
C GLN A 242 -5.82 10.42 -3.49
N ALA A 243 -6.88 9.70 -3.85
CA ALA A 243 -7.63 9.96 -5.08
C ALA A 243 -8.18 11.39 -5.10
N VAL A 244 -8.81 11.82 -4.00
CA VAL A 244 -9.34 13.19 -3.88
C VAL A 244 -8.22 14.23 -3.94
N SER A 245 -7.14 14.03 -3.20
CA SER A 245 -6.03 14.99 -3.15
C SER A 245 -5.33 15.15 -4.51
N PHE A 246 -5.07 14.05 -5.24
CA PHE A 246 -4.45 14.13 -6.56
C PHE A 246 -5.37 14.74 -7.62
N ILE A 247 -6.69 14.48 -7.57
CA ILE A 247 -7.66 15.14 -8.46
C ILE A 247 -7.68 16.66 -8.22
N ILE A 248 -7.72 17.10 -6.96
CA ILE A 248 -7.70 18.53 -6.61
C ILE A 248 -6.40 19.17 -7.09
N LEU A 249 -5.25 18.52 -6.89
CA LEU A 249 -3.95 19.01 -7.36
C LEU A 249 -3.87 19.07 -8.89
N ALA A 250 -4.41 18.07 -9.60
CA ALA A 250 -4.46 18.05 -11.05
C ALA A 250 -5.36 19.18 -11.59
N TRP A 251 -6.52 19.38 -10.98
CA TRP A 251 -7.43 20.49 -11.30
C TRP A 251 -6.76 21.84 -11.10
N TYR A 252 -6.16 22.04 -9.94
CA TYR A 252 -5.46 23.27 -9.59
C TYR A 252 -4.31 23.56 -10.57
N LYS A 253 -3.49 22.55 -10.88
CA LYS A 253 -2.37 22.71 -11.83
C LYS A 253 -2.87 23.06 -13.23
N SER A 254 -3.94 22.42 -13.68
CA SER A 254 -4.55 22.72 -14.98
C SER A 254 -5.13 24.14 -15.05
N ALA A 255 -5.54 24.73 -13.92
CA ALA A 255 -6.04 26.10 -13.87
C ALA A 255 -4.92 27.16 -13.85
N VAL A 256 -3.77 26.87 -13.23
CA VAL A 256 -2.66 27.83 -13.07
C VAL A 256 -1.81 27.98 -14.33
N SER A 257 -1.67 26.92 -15.15
CA SER A 257 -0.91 26.97 -16.41
C SER A 257 -1.80 26.71 -17.62
N PRO A 258 -2.70 27.65 -18.00
CA PRO A 258 -3.28 27.62 -19.33
C PRO A 258 -2.16 27.87 -20.35
N GLY A 259 -2.22 27.22 -21.51
CA GLY A 259 -1.16 27.22 -22.53
C GLY A 259 -0.61 28.59 -22.92
N LYS A 260 0.60 28.60 -23.50
CA LYS A 260 1.51 29.74 -23.70
C LYS A 260 0.96 30.97 -24.44
N TYR A 261 -0.24 30.96 -25.02
CA TYR A 261 -0.61 31.96 -26.03
C TYR A 261 -1.70 32.96 -25.64
N ILE A 262 -2.37 32.84 -24.49
CA ILE A 262 -3.49 33.75 -24.16
C ILE A 262 -3.33 34.54 -22.85
N LEU A 263 -2.58 34.10 -21.83
CA LEU A 263 -2.59 34.77 -20.50
C LEU A 263 -1.26 34.75 -19.71
N GLU A 264 -0.13 35.12 -20.32
CA GLU A 264 1.16 35.18 -19.61
C GLU A 264 1.17 36.14 -18.39
N ARG A 265 0.30 37.15 -18.34
CA ARG A 265 0.25 38.11 -17.21
C ARG A 265 -0.45 37.62 -15.94
N ILE A 266 -1.38 36.67 -16.01
CA ILE A 266 -2.14 36.20 -14.83
C ILE A 266 -1.42 35.02 -14.13
N SER A 267 -0.64 34.24 -14.89
CA SER A 267 0.06 33.04 -14.41
C SER A 267 1.14 33.34 -13.35
N ILE A 268 1.87 34.45 -13.48
CA ILE A 268 2.97 34.81 -12.55
C ILE A 268 2.43 35.17 -11.15
N PHE A 269 1.29 35.87 -11.06
CA PHE A 269 0.68 36.27 -9.78
C PHE A 269 0.08 35.07 -9.02
N LEU A 270 -0.50 34.09 -9.73
CA LEU A 270 -0.98 32.85 -9.12
C LEU A 270 0.16 31.93 -8.64
N SER A 271 1.30 31.91 -9.33
CA SER A 271 2.45 31.06 -9.01
C SER A 271 3.13 31.40 -7.68
N ILE A 272 3.19 32.68 -7.29
CA ILE A 272 3.80 33.12 -6.02
C ILE A 272 2.92 32.76 -4.80
N LYS A 273 1.59 32.80 -4.97
CA LYS A 273 0.62 32.34 -3.93
C LYS A 273 0.52 30.79 -3.87
N SER A 274 0.95 30.11 -4.94
CA SER A 274 0.87 28.65 -5.13
C SER A 274 1.81 27.82 -4.26
N LYS A 275 3.09 28.24 -4.11
CA LYS A 275 4.07 27.49 -3.30
C LYS A 275 3.64 27.32 -1.83
N LYS A 276 2.97 28.32 -1.26
CA LYS A 276 2.41 28.25 0.11
C LYS A 276 1.20 27.32 0.21
N THR A 277 0.38 27.23 -0.84
CA THR A 277 -0.87 26.45 -0.82
C THR A 277 -0.64 24.96 -1.06
N ILE A 278 0.34 24.59 -1.89
CA ILE A 278 0.73 23.18 -2.13
C ILE A 278 1.29 22.53 -0.86
N PHE A 279 2.18 23.24 -0.14
CA PHE A 279 2.66 22.77 1.18
C PHE A 279 1.51 22.64 2.17
N HIS A 280 0.61 23.64 2.23
CA HIS A 280 -0.55 23.58 3.12
C HIS A 280 -1.52 22.42 2.82
N ILE A 281 -1.72 22.03 1.54
CA ILE A 281 -2.58 20.89 1.17
C ILE A 281 -1.92 19.55 1.50
N PHE A 282 -0.60 19.44 1.32
CA PHE A 282 0.16 18.28 1.80
C PHE A 282 0.10 18.18 3.33
N ASP A 283 0.25 19.30 4.05
CA ASP A 283 0.15 19.37 5.50
C ASP A 283 -1.27 19.06 5.99
N ILE A 284 -2.32 19.54 5.31
CA ILE A 284 -3.71 19.25 5.64
C ILE A 284 -4.05 17.78 5.36
N SER A 285 -3.56 17.20 4.27
CA SER A 285 -3.75 15.77 3.98
C SER A 285 -3.01 14.91 5.00
N PHE A 286 -1.80 15.32 5.41
CA PHE A 286 -1.04 14.70 6.49
C PHE A 286 -1.73 14.85 7.86
N TYR A 287 -2.33 16.00 8.14
CA TYR A 287 -3.07 16.28 9.38
C TYR A 287 -4.41 15.53 9.45
N LEU A 288 -5.15 15.44 8.34
CA LEU A 288 -6.33 14.58 8.21
C LEU A 288 -5.95 13.11 8.36
N TYR A 289 -4.84 12.68 7.76
CA TYR A 289 -4.35 11.31 7.90
C TYR A 289 -3.98 10.98 9.35
N ASN A 290 -3.25 11.87 10.04
CA ASN A 290 -2.89 11.67 11.44
C ASN A 290 -4.12 11.67 12.36
N ASN A 291 -5.13 12.51 12.11
CA ASN A 291 -6.36 12.54 12.90
C ASN A 291 -7.27 11.34 12.63
N VAL A 292 -7.43 10.93 11.37
CA VAL A 292 -8.26 9.78 11.00
C VAL A 292 -7.61 8.48 11.50
N ALA A 293 -6.29 8.35 11.43
CA ALA A 293 -5.55 7.24 12.05
C ALA A 293 -5.67 7.23 13.58
N LEU A 294 -5.81 8.39 14.23
CA LEU A 294 -6.04 8.48 15.68
C LEU A 294 -7.45 7.99 16.08
N PHE A 295 -8.45 8.20 15.22
CA PHE A 295 -9.83 7.73 15.44
C PHE A 295 -10.04 6.24 15.10
N LEU A 296 -9.23 5.68 14.20
CA LEU A 296 -9.33 4.29 13.74
C LEU A 296 -8.39 3.33 14.48
N SER A 297 -7.42 3.81 15.24
CA SER A 297 -6.52 2.93 15.98
C SER A 297 -7.28 2.16 17.07
N PRO A 298 -7.11 0.84 17.16
CA PRO A 298 -7.80 0.02 18.17
C PRO A 298 -7.31 0.29 19.60
N THR A 299 -6.26 1.10 19.80
CA THR A 299 -5.68 1.38 21.13
C THR A 299 -6.52 2.30 22.01
N MET A 300 -7.66 2.83 21.53
CA MET A 300 -8.54 3.70 22.32
C MET A 300 -9.83 3.01 22.84
N TYR A 301 -10.00 1.70 22.57
CA TYR A 301 -11.15 0.91 23.05
C TYR A 301 -10.72 -0.30 23.90
N LEU A 302 -9.80 -0.05 24.85
CA LEU A 302 -9.54 -0.88 26.02
C LEU A 302 -9.58 0.00 27.26
#